data_AF-A0A8S3UHB8-F1
#
_entry.id   AF-A0A8S3UHB8-F1
#
_cell.length_a   1.000
_cell.length_b   1.000
_cell.length_c   1.000
_cell.angle_alpha   90.00
_cell.angle_beta   90.00
_cell.angle_gamma   90.00
#
_symmetry.space_group_name_H-M   'P 1'
#
loop_
_entity.id
_entity.type
_entity.pdbx_description
1 polymer ?
#
loop_
_entity_poly.entity_id
_entity_poly.type
_entity_poly.pdbx_seq_one_letter_code
_entity_poly.pdbx_strand_id
1 'polypeptide(L)'
;MCCIHWRYAIFSQATFVLKSKQNHPTPIFCSNTSSGSADCSNIKNLIRAVSNGAELYWFHEQKNELKEKITYGAFLSQVAIDEAHTIVSGTANVQQPVENKITDITKFGNWLFFVFSTNGTVSTSEINHIEIFKQQSNISIESSWFADTCWTLAYKHDKHGQAIEGSLECLRSAILVGKRVRLFYSDNRQSEKIQDNAIWNWQNVATTGNVETIRFNISSHTIFGSSSDRHAVKWFIDSTAWEHAYSNSESGTTTHGSKASLIQEVNAGKLIRFAIRSANQQGNDYISIFNADRANLSQVENDLSAHHTRSIRLRRDGLYNVVFGSEIVWNHMIATTTGQVDDKRRTVGGQQSQEHITYNSAIDWFVS
;
A
#
# COMPACT_ATOMS: atom_id res chain seq x y z
N MET A 1 -35.53 -22.07 -6.96
CA MET A 1 -34.06 -22.04 -6.71
C MET A 1 -33.51 -20.81 -7.41
N CYS A 2 -33.36 -19.70 -6.70
CA CYS A 2 -32.84 -18.45 -7.25
C CYS A 2 -31.31 -18.45 -7.17
N CYS A 3 -30.64 -18.62 -8.32
CA CYS A 3 -29.23 -18.30 -8.47
C CYS A 3 -29.09 -16.81 -8.78
N ILE A 4 -28.59 -16.03 -7.82
CA ILE A 4 -28.14 -14.66 -8.08
C ILE A 4 -26.67 -14.74 -8.51
N HIS A 5 -26.40 -14.43 -9.78
CA HIS A 5 -25.05 -14.25 -10.31
C HIS A 5 -24.55 -12.86 -9.93
N TRP A 6 -23.44 -12.77 -9.19
CA TRP A 6 -22.70 -11.51 -8.98
C TRP A 6 -21.43 -11.53 -9.82
N ARG A 7 -21.23 -10.50 -10.65
CA ARG A 7 -19.99 -10.26 -11.40
C ARG A 7 -19.19 -9.20 -10.65
N TYR A 8 -18.00 -9.55 -10.16
CA TYR A 8 -17.07 -8.59 -9.55
C TYR A 8 -16.02 -8.13 -10.54
N ALA A 9 -15.67 -6.84 -10.42
CA ALA A 9 -14.61 -6.18 -11.15
C ALA A 9 -13.70 -5.49 -10.13
N ILE A 10 -12.43 -5.92 -10.07
CA ILE A 10 -11.47 -5.45 -9.09
C ILE A 10 -10.46 -4.53 -9.80
N PHE A 11 -10.43 -3.25 -9.41
CA PHE A 11 -9.28 -2.38 -9.62
C PHE A 11 -8.96 -1.62 -8.30
N SER A 12 -7.75 -1.89 -7.79
CA SER A 12 -6.81 -0.98 -7.13
C SER A 12 -7.34 0.07 -6.12
N GLN A 13 -7.00 -0.16 -4.85
CA GLN A 13 -6.91 0.75 -3.68
C GLN A 13 -8.18 1.33 -3.04
N ALA A 14 -9.33 1.29 -3.70
CA ALA A 14 -10.58 1.10 -2.98
C ALA A 14 -10.96 -0.36 -3.12
N THR A 15 -10.31 -1.24 -2.34
CA THR A 15 -11.07 -2.42 -1.92
C THR A 15 -12.20 -1.82 -1.09
N PHE A 16 -13.37 -1.59 -1.70
CA PHE A 16 -14.60 -1.46 -0.95
C PHE A 16 -14.67 -2.73 -0.13
N VAL A 17 -14.25 -2.64 1.13
CA VAL A 17 -14.17 -3.78 2.04
C VAL A 17 -15.61 -4.16 2.37
N LEU A 18 -16.22 -4.89 1.44
CA LEU A 18 -17.35 -5.77 1.70
C LEU A 18 -16.87 -7.07 2.38
N LYS A 19 -15.57 -7.18 2.73
CA LYS A 19 -15.07 -8.11 3.75
C LYS A 19 -15.54 -7.64 5.14
N SER A 20 -16.86 -7.60 5.24
CA SER A 20 -17.68 -7.81 6.41
C SER A 20 -17.35 -6.97 7.64
N LYS A 21 -18.24 -6.01 7.90
CA LYS A 21 -18.55 -5.48 9.24
C LYS A 21 -18.62 -6.55 10.35
N GLN A 22 -18.77 -7.85 10.03
CA GLN A 22 -18.95 -8.91 11.03
C GLN A 22 -17.72 -9.15 11.91
N ASN A 23 -16.50 -8.75 11.51
CA ASN A 23 -15.28 -9.05 12.29
C ASN A 23 -14.56 -7.82 12.87
N HIS A 24 -15.04 -6.59 12.65
CA HIS A 24 -14.42 -5.41 13.24
C HIS A 24 -15.27 -4.92 14.43
N PRO A 25 -14.78 -5.13 15.67
CA PRO A 25 -15.55 -4.81 16.87
C PRO A 25 -15.47 -3.31 17.10
N THR A 26 -16.54 -2.59 16.76
CA THR A 26 -16.77 -1.15 17.03
C THR A 26 -15.74 -0.16 16.45
N PRO A 27 -16.18 0.99 15.94
CA PRO A 27 -15.23 2.04 15.52
C PRO A 27 -14.43 2.55 16.73
N ILE A 28 -13.11 2.71 16.55
CA ILE A 28 -12.26 3.28 17.60
C ILE A 28 -12.50 4.79 17.77
N PHE A 29 -13.03 5.45 16.74
CA PHE A 29 -13.38 6.87 16.77
C PHE A 29 -14.45 7.18 15.72
N CYS A 30 -15.29 8.19 15.97
CA CYS A 30 -16.28 8.67 15.01
C CYS A 30 -16.23 10.20 14.91
N SER A 31 -16.22 10.73 13.69
CA SER A 31 -16.21 12.18 13.44
C SER A 31 -17.62 12.75 13.35
N ASN A 32 -17.78 14.00 13.80
CA ASN A 32 -18.97 14.82 13.58
C ASN A 32 -20.32 14.18 13.95
N THR A 33 -20.35 13.29 14.94
CA THR A 33 -21.61 12.70 15.38
C THR A 33 -22.48 13.76 16.04
N SER A 34 -23.40 14.33 15.27
CA SER A 34 -24.49 15.18 15.78
C SER A 34 -25.38 14.42 16.79
N SER A 35 -25.26 13.09 16.84
CA SER A 35 -26.14 12.15 17.54
C SER A 35 -25.55 11.48 18.79
N GLY A 36 -24.36 11.85 19.27
CA GLY A 36 -23.84 11.35 20.55
C GLY A 36 -23.80 9.83 20.67
N SER A 37 -23.48 9.12 19.58
CA SER A 37 -23.37 7.65 19.54
C SER A 37 -22.42 7.17 20.65
N ALA A 38 -22.98 6.39 21.60
CA ALA A 38 -22.25 5.82 22.74
C ALA A 38 -21.19 4.77 22.36
N ASP A 39 -21.13 4.40 21.08
CA ASP A 39 -20.35 3.26 20.58
C ASP A 39 -18.95 3.62 20.05
N CYS A 40 -18.56 4.90 20.12
CA CYS A 40 -17.27 5.38 19.60
C CYS A 40 -16.35 5.82 20.74
N SER A 41 -15.06 5.44 20.65
CA SER A 41 -14.06 5.86 21.64
C SER A 41 -13.54 7.29 21.40
N ASN A 42 -12.68 7.78 22.30
CA ASN A 42 -12.04 9.09 22.21
C ASN A 42 -10.91 9.10 21.15
N ILE A 43 -10.73 10.23 20.45
CA ILE A 43 -9.63 10.49 19.51
C ILE A 43 -8.24 10.10 20.06
N LYS A 44 -8.00 10.21 21.37
CA LYS A 44 -6.76 9.76 22.02
C LYS A 44 -6.47 8.26 21.82
N ASN A 45 -7.50 7.42 21.73
CA ASN A 45 -7.33 5.99 21.47
C ASN A 45 -6.95 5.73 20.02
N LEU A 46 -7.51 6.49 19.07
CA LEU A 46 -7.09 6.45 17.67
C LEU A 46 -5.64 6.91 17.52
N ILE A 47 -5.25 8.05 18.11
CA ILE A 47 -3.87 8.54 18.11
C ILE A 47 -2.92 7.47 18.65
N ARG A 48 -3.24 6.88 19.81
CA ARG A 48 -2.45 5.80 20.41
C ARG A 48 -2.33 4.60 19.48
N ALA A 49 -3.41 4.17 18.83
CA ALA A 49 -3.39 3.06 17.89
C ALA A 49 -2.43 3.34 16.73
N VAL A 50 -2.52 4.52 16.11
CA VAL A 50 -1.61 4.94 15.01
C VAL A 50 -0.16 5.01 15.47
N SER A 51 0.12 5.62 16.63
CA SER A 51 1.48 5.69 17.19
C SER A 51 2.09 4.32 17.54
N ASN A 52 1.23 3.30 17.65
CA ASN A 52 1.56 1.89 17.84
C ASN A 52 1.48 1.08 16.55
N GLY A 53 1.47 1.74 15.39
CA GLY A 53 1.59 1.09 14.08
C GLY A 53 0.31 0.54 13.50
N ALA A 54 -0.85 0.81 14.11
CA ALA A 54 -2.13 0.28 13.64
C ALA A 54 -2.45 0.73 12.20
N GLU A 55 -3.15 -0.15 11.50
CA GLU A 55 -3.66 0.10 10.15
C GLU A 55 -5.05 0.71 10.22
N LEU A 56 -5.25 1.84 9.53
CA LEU A 56 -6.51 2.59 9.63
C LEU A 56 -7.43 2.33 8.45
N TYR A 57 -8.71 2.19 8.79
CA TYR A 57 -9.81 2.17 7.85
C TYR A 57 -10.77 3.29 8.18
N TRP A 58 -11.26 3.91 7.12
CA TRP A 58 -12.24 4.97 7.19
C TRP A 58 -13.54 4.50 6.54
N PHE A 59 -14.67 4.74 7.19
CA PHE A 59 -15.99 4.39 6.68
C PHE A 59 -16.97 5.55 6.78
N HIS A 60 -17.84 5.66 5.79
CA HIS A 60 -18.97 6.59 5.78
C HIS A 60 -20.24 5.85 5.37
N GLU A 61 -21.33 6.07 6.11
CA GLU A 61 -22.65 5.57 5.74
C GLU A 61 -23.50 6.69 5.16
N GLN A 62 -24.02 6.48 3.97
CA GLN A 62 -25.01 7.35 3.33
C GLN A 62 -26.30 6.56 3.09
N LYS A 63 -27.46 7.21 3.25
CA LYS A 63 -28.73 6.65 2.78
C LYS A 63 -28.95 7.08 1.33
N ASN A 64 -29.23 6.15 0.43
CA ASN A 64 -29.65 6.49 -0.93
C ASN A 64 -31.11 7.00 -0.95
N GLU A 65 -31.61 7.37 -2.12
CA GLU A 65 -33.00 7.83 -2.32
C GLU A 65 -34.04 6.79 -1.86
N LEU A 66 -33.67 5.51 -1.91
CA LEU A 66 -34.48 4.38 -1.43
C LEU A 66 -34.34 4.12 0.08
N LYS A 67 -33.62 4.99 0.80
CA LYS A 67 -33.26 4.87 2.23
C LYS A 67 -32.42 3.64 2.57
N GLU A 68 -31.88 2.95 1.57
CA GLU A 68 -30.92 1.87 1.78
C GLU A 68 -29.59 2.46 2.21
N LYS A 69 -28.93 1.78 3.15
CA LYS A 69 -27.61 2.18 3.64
C LYS A 69 -26.54 1.75 2.64
N ILE A 70 -25.85 2.71 2.05
CA ILE A 70 -24.63 2.50 1.29
C ILE A 70 -23.46 2.81 2.23
N THR A 71 -22.52 1.86 2.34
CA THR A 71 -21.30 2.04 3.12
C THR A 71 -20.12 2.24 2.17
N TYR A 72 -19.50 3.41 2.28
CA TYR A 72 -18.23 3.71 1.64
C TYR A 72 -17.11 3.37 2.62
N GLY A 73 -16.03 2.77 2.13
CA GLY A 73 -14.89 2.36 2.93
C GLY A 73 -13.59 2.63 2.20
N ALA A 74 -12.58 3.13 2.91
CA ALA A 74 -11.26 3.40 2.38
C ALA A 74 -10.18 2.85 3.32
N PHE A 75 -9.14 2.29 2.73
CA PHE A 75 -7.89 1.96 3.39
C PHE A 75 -6.95 3.16 3.34
N LEU A 76 -6.36 3.53 4.46
CA LEU A 76 -5.48 4.70 4.52
C LEU A 76 -4.02 4.29 4.31
N SER A 77 -3.41 4.77 3.23
CA SER A 77 -2.04 4.41 2.82
C SER A 77 -0.97 5.24 3.53
N GLN A 78 -1.28 6.49 3.86
CA GLN A 78 -0.46 7.35 4.71
C GLN A 78 -1.34 7.95 5.81
N VAL A 79 -0.82 8.01 7.03
CA VAL A 79 -1.52 8.58 8.18
C VAL A 79 -0.62 9.60 8.86
N ALA A 80 -1.16 10.77 9.15
CA ALA A 80 -0.50 11.84 9.88
C ALA A 80 -1.26 12.13 11.17
N ILE A 81 -0.50 12.49 12.22
CA ILE A 81 -1.03 12.92 13.51
C ILE A 81 -0.61 14.37 13.73
N ASP A 82 -1.59 15.23 13.94
CA ASP A 82 -1.38 16.57 14.48
C ASP A 82 -1.72 16.54 15.98
N GLU A 83 -0.69 16.38 16.81
CA GLU A 83 -0.87 16.28 18.26
C GLU A 83 -1.37 17.60 18.87
N ALA A 84 -1.00 18.75 18.29
CA ALA A 84 -1.37 20.07 18.79
C ALA A 84 -2.88 20.31 18.64
N HIS A 85 -3.46 19.87 17.53
CA HIS A 85 -4.89 20.02 17.25
C HIS A 85 -5.69 18.75 17.52
N THR A 86 -5.05 17.66 17.96
CA THR A 86 -5.68 16.34 18.16
C THR A 86 -6.37 15.80 16.91
N ILE A 87 -5.75 16.00 15.74
CA ILE A 87 -6.29 15.55 14.45
C ILE A 87 -5.50 14.35 13.96
N VAL A 88 -6.21 13.34 13.44
CA VAL A 88 -5.62 12.28 12.63
C VAL A 88 -6.14 12.46 11.22
N SER A 89 -5.23 12.46 10.26
CA SER A 89 -5.57 12.52 8.84
C SER A 89 -4.97 11.33 8.12
N GLY A 90 -5.63 10.85 7.08
CA GLY A 90 -5.03 9.85 6.22
C GLY A 90 -5.47 9.96 4.77
N THR A 91 -4.66 9.37 3.89
CA THR A 91 -4.87 9.46 2.45
C THR A 91 -5.29 8.13 1.86
N ALA A 92 -6.18 8.17 0.87
CA ALA A 92 -6.45 7.05 -0.02
C ALA A 92 -6.45 7.54 -1.47
N ASN A 93 -6.07 6.66 -2.39
CA ASN A 93 -6.10 6.97 -3.81
C ASN A 93 -6.91 5.92 -4.56
N VAL A 94 -7.77 6.34 -5.47
CA VAL A 94 -8.60 5.46 -6.29
C VAL A 94 -8.37 5.79 -7.75
N GLN A 95 -8.14 4.76 -8.55
CA GLN A 95 -8.08 4.92 -9.99
C GLN A 95 -9.47 4.67 -10.57
N GLN A 96 -10.06 5.66 -11.23
CA GLN A 96 -11.33 5.50 -11.92
C GLN A 96 -11.10 5.11 -13.38
N PRO A 97 -11.85 4.15 -13.95
CA PRO A 97 -11.83 3.90 -15.38
C PRO A 97 -12.52 5.04 -16.16
N VAL A 98 -12.03 5.39 -17.35
CA VAL A 98 -12.57 6.46 -18.22
C VAL A 98 -13.97 6.14 -18.75
N GLU A 99 -14.29 4.86 -18.90
CA GLU A 99 -15.57 4.38 -19.40
C GLU A 99 -16.11 3.32 -18.43
N ASN A 100 -17.45 3.18 -18.32
CA ASN A 100 -18.10 2.08 -17.59
C ASN A 100 -17.74 0.66 -18.12
N LYS A 101 -16.80 0.55 -19.07
CA LYS A 101 -16.22 -0.68 -19.58
C LYS A 101 -15.00 -1.05 -18.76
N ILE A 102 -15.25 -1.87 -17.75
CA ILE A 102 -14.30 -2.46 -16.81
C ILE A 102 -13.11 -3.21 -17.46
N THR A 103 -13.18 -3.56 -18.75
CA THR A 103 -12.23 -4.49 -19.39
C THR A 103 -11.07 -3.82 -20.13
N ASP A 104 -11.09 -2.51 -20.35
CA ASP A 104 -10.05 -1.84 -21.15
C ASP A 104 -9.03 -1.11 -20.25
N ILE A 105 -7.94 -1.81 -19.93
CA ILE A 105 -6.80 -1.29 -19.16
C ILE A 105 -5.93 -0.29 -19.94
N THR A 106 -6.18 -0.08 -21.23
CA THR A 106 -5.35 0.82 -22.04
C THR A 106 -5.72 2.29 -21.86
N LYS A 107 -6.90 2.58 -21.29
CA LYS A 107 -7.37 3.92 -20.93
C LYS A 107 -7.45 4.06 -19.41
N PHE A 108 -6.32 4.36 -18.78
CA PHE A 108 -6.34 4.77 -17.38
C PHE A 108 -7.08 6.10 -17.24
N GLY A 109 -8.11 6.13 -16.40
CA GLY A 109 -8.83 7.36 -16.10
C GLY A 109 -8.21 8.13 -14.96
N ASN A 110 -9.03 9.01 -14.37
CA ASN A 110 -8.55 9.98 -13.40
C ASN A 110 -8.13 9.29 -12.10
N TRP A 111 -7.09 9.84 -11.48
CA TRP A 111 -6.70 9.49 -10.13
C TRP A 111 -7.43 10.39 -9.16
N LEU A 112 -8.25 9.80 -8.30
CA LEU A 112 -8.88 10.49 -7.18
C LEU A 112 -8.03 10.30 -5.94
N PHE A 113 -7.67 11.41 -5.31
CA PHE A 113 -6.99 11.46 -4.02
C PHE A 113 -7.96 11.97 -2.99
N PHE A 114 -8.07 11.24 -1.89
CA PHE A 114 -8.89 11.59 -0.75
C PHE A 114 -7.98 11.84 0.44
N VAL A 115 -8.20 12.94 1.14
CA VAL A 115 -7.65 13.20 2.47
C VAL A 115 -8.82 13.19 3.44
N PHE A 116 -8.83 12.20 4.33
CA PHE A 116 -9.82 12.08 5.39
C PHE A 116 -9.23 12.63 6.67
N SER A 117 -10.01 13.38 7.45
CA SER A 117 -9.59 13.93 8.74
C SER A 117 -10.64 13.66 9.82
N THR A 118 -10.17 13.48 11.07
CA THR A 118 -11.04 13.17 12.21
C THR A 118 -11.94 14.32 12.64
N ASN A 119 -11.70 15.54 12.18
CA ASN A 119 -12.67 16.65 12.28
C ASN A 119 -13.84 16.51 11.27
N GLY A 120 -13.91 15.39 10.54
CA GLY A 120 -14.93 15.05 9.57
C GLY A 120 -14.80 15.75 8.22
N THR A 121 -13.72 16.50 7.98
CA THR A 121 -13.44 17.03 6.64
C THR A 121 -12.89 15.94 5.73
N VAL A 122 -13.44 15.83 4.54
CA VAL A 122 -12.85 15.09 3.43
C VAL A 122 -12.51 16.06 2.31
N SER A 123 -11.23 16.08 1.94
CA SER A 123 -10.74 16.83 0.79
C SER A 123 -10.51 15.87 -0.36
N THR A 124 -11.05 16.20 -1.53
CA THR A 124 -10.86 15.44 -2.76
C THR A 124 -9.96 16.20 -3.73
N SER A 125 -9.16 15.49 -4.50
CA SER A 125 -8.44 16.05 -5.65
C SER A 125 -8.45 15.04 -6.78
N GLU A 126 -8.74 15.52 -7.98
CA GLU A 126 -8.78 14.70 -9.18
C GLU A 126 -7.59 15.06 -10.08
N ILE A 127 -6.89 14.05 -10.57
CA ILE A 127 -5.77 14.23 -11.48
C ILE A 127 -6.04 13.43 -12.74
N ASN A 128 -6.19 14.12 -13.87
CA ASN A 128 -6.20 13.51 -15.19
C ASN A 128 -4.77 13.51 -15.75
N HIS A 129 -4.51 12.65 -16.74
CA HIS A 129 -3.25 12.53 -17.47
C HIS A 129 -2.81 13.80 -18.22
N ILE A 130 -3.71 14.78 -18.40
CA ILE A 130 -3.46 15.98 -19.22
C ILE A 130 -3.52 17.27 -18.39
N GLU A 131 -4.41 17.34 -17.40
CA GLU A 131 -4.60 18.52 -16.55
C GLU A 131 -4.89 18.10 -15.11
N ILE A 132 -4.36 18.84 -14.14
CA ILE A 132 -4.79 18.71 -12.75
C ILE A 132 -6.11 19.48 -12.63
N PHE A 133 -7.23 18.75 -12.68
CA PHE A 133 -8.53 19.31 -12.31
C PHE A 133 -8.63 19.38 -10.79
N LYS A 134 -8.21 20.52 -10.24
CA LYS A 134 -8.39 20.82 -8.82
C LYS A 134 -9.84 21.19 -8.52
N GLN A 135 -10.72 20.20 -8.47
CA GLN A 135 -11.96 20.36 -7.72
C GLN A 135 -11.70 19.95 -6.28
N GLN A 136 -11.17 20.88 -5.48
CA GLN A 136 -11.12 20.71 -4.05
C GLN A 136 -12.53 20.94 -3.49
N SER A 137 -13.23 19.84 -3.26
CA SER A 137 -14.40 19.87 -2.39
C SER A 137 -13.92 19.58 -0.98
N ASN A 138 -14.24 20.46 -0.03
CA ASN A 138 -14.14 20.17 1.39
C ASN A 138 -15.55 19.86 1.85
N ILE A 139 -15.85 18.57 1.97
CA ILE A 139 -17.15 18.13 2.49
C ILE A 139 -16.98 17.75 3.95
N SER A 140 -17.95 18.14 4.78
CA SER A 140 -18.04 17.66 6.16
C SER A 140 -18.95 16.44 6.18
N ILE A 141 -18.42 15.29 6.57
CA ILE A 141 -19.18 14.04 6.64
C ILE A 141 -18.97 13.32 7.97
N GLU A 142 -20.05 12.71 8.46
CA GLU A 142 -19.97 11.77 9.59
C GLU A 142 -19.22 10.53 9.13
N SER A 143 -18.25 10.10 9.94
CA SER A 143 -17.43 8.95 9.58
C SER A 143 -17.01 8.13 10.78
N SER A 144 -16.70 6.87 10.52
CA SER A 144 -16.27 5.89 11.50
C SER A 144 -14.85 5.43 11.16
N TRP A 145 -13.97 5.47 12.15
CA TRP A 145 -12.57 5.12 12.04
C TRP A 145 -12.35 3.80 12.77
N PHE A 146 -11.65 2.89 12.11
CA PHE A 146 -11.28 1.59 12.65
C PHE A 146 -9.76 1.44 12.60
N ALA A 147 -9.23 0.74 13.59
CA ALA A 147 -7.81 0.43 13.67
C ALA A 147 -7.66 -1.10 13.69
N ASP A 148 -6.92 -1.64 12.71
CA ASP A 148 -6.39 -3.00 12.81
C ASP A 148 -5.12 -2.95 13.66
N THR A 149 -5.19 -3.62 14.80
CA THR A 149 -4.12 -3.70 15.80
C THR A 149 -3.27 -4.95 15.63
N CYS A 150 -3.39 -5.69 14.53
CA CYS A 150 -2.56 -6.87 14.24
C CYS A 150 -1.12 -6.50 13.84
N TRP A 151 -0.52 -5.53 14.52
CA TRP A 151 0.81 -4.99 14.25
C TRP A 151 1.62 -5.00 15.54
N THR A 152 2.81 -5.57 15.47
CA THR A 152 3.72 -5.68 16.62
C THR A 152 5.00 -4.92 16.33
N LEU A 153 5.51 -4.17 17.30
CA LEU A 153 6.80 -3.49 17.18
C LEU A 153 7.92 -4.54 17.08
N ALA A 154 8.66 -4.53 15.97
CA ALA A 154 9.79 -5.43 15.76
C ALA A 154 11.13 -4.75 16.05
N TYR A 155 11.24 -3.46 15.70
CA TYR A 155 12.48 -2.71 15.85
C TYR A 155 12.20 -1.22 15.99
N LYS A 156 12.97 -0.53 16.82
CA LYS A 156 12.93 0.92 17.01
C LYS A 156 14.35 1.42 17.17
N HIS A 157 14.69 2.50 16.50
CA HIS A 157 15.98 3.15 16.64
C HIS A 157 15.85 4.67 16.73
N ASP A 158 16.90 5.32 17.24
CA ASP A 158 17.02 6.77 17.27
C ASP A 158 17.37 7.35 15.88
N LYS A 159 17.53 8.68 15.80
CA LYS A 159 17.93 9.37 14.56
C LYS A 159 19.33 8.99 14.06
N HIS A 160 20.15 8.37 14.90
CA HIS A 160 21.49 7.91 14.54
C HIS A 160 21.51 6.46 14.05
N GLY A 161 20.35 5.76 14.10
CA GLY A 161 20.24 4.35 13.77
C GLY A 161 20.61 3.43 14.95
N GLN A 162 20.80 3.99 16.15
CA GLN A 162 21.08 3.19 17.34
C GLN A 162 19.79 2.56 17.86
N ALA A 163 19.83 1.25 18.07
CA ALA A 163 18.69 0.47 18.57
C ALA A 163 18.22 0.99 19.93
N ILE A 164 16.91 1.20 20.07
CA ILE A 164 16.23 1.57 21.33
C ILE A 164 15.42 0.38 21.85
N GLU A 165 14.71 -0.32 20.97
CA GLU A 165 13.77 -1.39 21.35
C GLU A 165 13.65 -2.41 20.20
N GLY A 166 13.42 -3.68 20.55
CA GLY A 166 13.39 -4.78 19.57
C GLY A 166 14.77 -5.06 18.97
N SER A 167 14.80 -5.73 17.80
CA SER A 167 16.07 -6.04 17.12
C SER A 167 15.92 -6.06 15.60
N LEU A 168 17.01 -5.69 14.90
CA LEU A 168 17.10 -5.81 13.45
C LEU A 168 16.93 -7.25 12.98
N GLU A 169 17.42 -8.22 13.74
CA GLU A 169 17.30 -9.63 13.38
C GLU A 169 15.85 -10.13 13.45
N CYS A 170 15.07 -9.66 14.45
CA CYS A 170 13.64 -9.94 14.51
C CYS A 170 12.90 -9.34 13.30
N LEU A 171 13.17 -8.08 12.96
CA LEU A 171 12.60 -7.44 11.78
C LEU A 171 12.97 -8.19 10.49
N ARG A 172 14.25 -8.54 10.33
CA ARG A 172 14.76 -9.29 9.18
C ARG A 172 14.08 -10.66 9.07
N SER A 173 14.04 -11.42 10.15
CA SER A 173 13.40 -12.75 10.18
C SER A 173 11.92 -12.66 9.80
N ALA A 174 11.19 -11.64 10.30
CA ALA A 174 9.80 -11.40 9.94
C ALA A 174 9.62 -11.10 8.43
N ILE A 175 10.50 -10.27 7.86
CA ILE A 175 10.51 -9.98 6.42
C ILE A 175 10.77 -11.26 5.62
N LEU A 176 11.75 -12.07 6.01
CA LEU A 176 12.13 -13.30 5.30
C LEU A 176 11.00 -14.34 5.25
N VAL A 177 10.07 -14.32 6.21
CA VAL A 177 8.87 -15.17 6.20
C VAL A 177 7.64 -14.47 5.58
N GLY A 178 7.85 -13.35 4.88
CA GLY A 178 6.83 -12.67 4.09
C GLY A 178 5.89 -11.75 4.87
N LYS A 179 6.15 -11.43 6.14
CA LYS A 179 5.30 -10.49 6.92
C LYS A 179 5.36 -9.08 6.33
N ARG A 180 4.25 -8.33 6.45
CA ARG A 180 4.25 -6.89 6.11
C ARG A 180 5.12 -6.15 7.10
N VAL A 181 5.70 -5.07 6.61
CA VAL A 181 6.35 -4.07 7.43
C VAL A 181 5.61 -2.76 7.26
N ARG A 182 5.40 -2.08 8.39
CA ARG A 182 4.99 -0.69 8.47
C ARG A 182 6.04 0.06 9.25
N LEU A 183 6.14 1.35 8.99
CA LEU A 183 7.04 2.22 9.71
C LEU A 183 6.31 3.47 10.18
N PHE A 184 6.74 3.97 11.33
CA PHE A 184 6.26 5.21 11.92
C PHE A 184 7.47 6.03 12.33
N TYR A 185 7.52 7.27 11.88
CA TYR A 185 8.52 8.23 12.31
C TYR A 185 7.89 9.62 12.35
N SER A 186 8.42 10.48 13.22
CA SER A 186 8.00 11.86 13.28
C SER A 186 8.70 12.64 12.18
N ASP A 187 7.90 13.21 11.28
CA ASP A 187 8.35 14.20 10.31
C ASP A 187 7.84 15.56 10.76
N ASN A 188 8.76 16.44 11.18
CA ASN A 188 8.41 17.80 11.61
C ASN A 188 8.10 18.72 10.43
N ARG A 189 8.09 18.21 9.20
CA ARG A 189 7.68 18.99 8.02
C ARG A 189 6.16 19.21 8.08
N GLN A 190 5.78 20.37 8.60
CA GLN A 190 4.41 20.86 8.53
C GLN A 190 3.99 21.02 7.06
N SER A 191 3.09 20.15 6.58
CA SER A 191 2.36 20.40 5.34
C SER A 191 0.98 20.99 5.66
N GLU A 192 0.96 22.24 6.13
CA GLU A 192 -0.28 22.91 6.54
C GLU A 192 -1.17 23.35 5.37
N LYS A 193 -0.70 23.20 4.11
CA LYS A 193 -1.50 23.54 2.91
C LYS A 193 -1.32 22.50 1.83
N ILE A 194 -2.44 22.07 1.25
CA ILE A 194 -2.46 21.40 -0.05
C ILE A 194 -1.79 22.37 -1.03
N GLN A 195 -0.66 21.98 -1.58
CA GLN A 195 0.12 22.85 -2.44
C GLN A 195 -0.60 23.10 -3.78
N ASP A 196 -0.29 24.23 -4.42
CA ASP A 196 -0.84 24.59 -5.73
C ASP A 196 -0.48 23.59 -6.84
N ASN A 197 0.54 22.76 -6.62
CA ASN A 197 0.92 21.66 -7.49
C ASN A 197 0.66 20.31 -6.81
N ALA A 198 0.16 19.33 -7.55
CA ALA A 198 0.10 17.97 -7.03
C ALA A 198 1.50 17.36 -7.04
N ILE A 199 1.93 16.89 -5.88
CA ILE A 199 3.29 16.40 -5.64
C ILE A 199 3.23 14.98 -5.11
N TRP A 200 3.99 14.09 -5.74
CA TRP A 200 4.31 12.80 -5.16
C TRP A 200 5.57 12.91 -4.31
N ASN A 201 5.43 12.55 -3.04
CA ASN A 201 6.55 12.40 -2.11
C ASN A 201 6.83 10.91 -1.97
N TRP A 202 7.97 10.47 -2.49
CA TRP A 202 8.45 9.11 -2.27
C TRP A 202 9.57 9.12 -1.26
N GLN A 203 9.50 8.13 -0.37
CA GLN A 203 10.42 8.04 0.75
C GLN A 203 11.02 6.65 0.78
N ASN A 204 12.35 6.61 0.86
CA ASN A 204 13.07 5.40 1.19
C ASN A 204 13.63 5.54 2.60
N VAL A 205 13.16 4.67 3.50
CA VAL A 205 13.51 4.71 4.91
C VAL A 205 14.46 3.55 5.18
N ALA A 206 15.64 3.85 5.71
CA ALA A 206 16.63 2.85 6.11
C ALA A 206 16.62 2.64 7.63
N THR A 207 17.00 1.44 8.06
CA THR A 207 17.15 1.10 9.49
C THR A 207 18.31 1.82 10.19
N THR A 208 19.13 2.55 9.43
CA THR A 208 20.19 3.44 9.92
C THR A 208 19.68 4.83 10.31
N GLY A 209 18.37 5.09 10.14
CA GLY A 209 17.77 6.41 10.35
C GLY A 209 17.73 7.32 9.14
N ASN A 210 18.45 6.99 8.06
CA ASN A 210 18.40 7.78 6.84
C ASN A 210 17.03 7.64 6.17
N VAL A 211 16.40 8.77 5.86
CA VAL A 211 15.16 8.88 5.09
C VAL A 211 15.45 9.75 3.88
N GLU A 212 15.55 9.11 2.73
CA GLU A 212 15.64 9.82 1.47
C GLU A 212 14.24 10.17 1.00
N THR A 213 14.02 11.43 0.65
CA THR A 213 12.77 11.91 0.06
C THR A 213 13.03 12.42 -1.34
N ILE A 214 12.23 12.00 -2.32
CA ILE A 214 12.11 12.65 -3.62
C ILE A 214 10.73 13.24 -3.76
N ARG A 215 10.69 14.49 -4.22
CA ARG A 215 9.46 15.22 -4.51
C ARG A 215 9.33 15.41 -6.02
N PHE A 216 8.26 14.85 -6.56
CA PHE A 216 7.97 14.88 -7.99
C PHE A 216 6.72 15.66 -8.26
N ASN A 217 6.83 16.67 -9.10
CA ASN A 217 5.69 17.47 -9.51
C ASN A 217 4.97 16.75 -10.65
N ILE A 218 3.71 16.38 -10.40
CA ILE A 218 2.91 15.58 -11.33
C ILE A 218 2.62 16.37 -12.61
N SER A 219 2.38 17.69 -12.52
CA SER A 219 2.10 18.54 -13.69
C SER A 219 3.30 18.71 -14.60
N SER A 220 4.45 19.06 -14.04
CA SER A 220 5.64 19.35 -14.85
C SER A 220 6.42 18.09 -15.22
N HIS A 221 6.05 16.95 -14.64
CA HIS A 221 6.78 15.68 -14.79
C HIS A 221 8.27 15.78 -14.41
N THR A 222 8.58 16.61 -13.41
CA THR A 222 9.96 16.86 -12.97
C THR A 222 10.15 16.58 -11.49
N ILE A 223 11.33 16.07 -11.14
CA ILE A 223 11.83 16.10 -9.78
C ILE A 223 12.13 17.56 -9.46
N PHE A 224 11.49 18.11 -8.43
CA PHE A 224 11.71 19.51 -8.03
C PHE A 224 12.40 19.63 -6.68
N GLY A 225 12.64 18.51 -5.98
CA GLY A 225 13.45 18.50 -4.77
C GLY A 225 13.76 17.09 -4.29
N SER A 226 14.90 16.97 -3.61
CA SER A 226 15.26 15.80 -2.83
C SER A 226 15.77 16.22 -1.46
N SER A 227 15.63 15.34 -0.46
CA SER A 227 16.29 15.50 0.83
C SER A 227 16.77 14.15 1.34
N SER A 228 17.74 14.19 2.25
CA SER A 228 18.21 13.03 3.00
C SER A 228 18.30 13.47 4.45
N ASP A 229 17.29 13.06 5.22
CA ASP A 229 17.10 13.47 6.60
C ASP A 229 17.29 12.27 7.52
N ARG A 230 17.58 12.51 8.81
CA ARG A 230 17.76 11.44 9.80
C ARG A 230 16.63 11.44 10.83
N HIS A 231 15.91 10.33 10.92
CA HIS A 231 14.75 10.19 11.79
C HIS A 231 14.87 8.99 12.74
N ALA A 232 14.29 9.14 13.93
CA ALA A 232 13.98 8.00 14.78
C ALA A 232 12.77 7.27 14.17
N VAL A 233 12.88 5.95 13.97
CA VAL A 233 11.85 5.16 13.27
C VAL A 233 11.46 3.97 14.14
N LYS A 234 10.15 3.71 14.19
CA LYS A 234 9.56 2.47 14.69
C LYS A 234 9.16 1.61 13.49
N TRP A 235 9.52 0.33 13.55
CA TRP A 235 9.23 -0.67 12.53
C TRP A 235 8.29 -1.71 13.12
N PHE A 236 7.12 -1.84 12.52
CA PHE A 236 6.07 -2.76 12.92
C PHE A 236 5.96 -3.87 11.91
N ILE A 237 5.71 -5.08 12.40
CA ILE A 237 5.46 -6.25 11.57
C ILE A 237 4.03 -6.72 11.74
N ASP A 238 3.46 -7.20 10.66
CA ASP A 238 2.14 -7.84 10.66
C ASP A 238 2.17 -9.10 11.52
N SER A 239 1.23 -9.18 12.45
CA SER A 239 1.09 -10.28 13.40
C SER A 239 0.31 -11.45 12.80
N THR A 240 -0.34 -11.25 11.65
CA THR A 240 -1.00 -12.32 10.90
C THR A 240 -0.01 -13.43 10.53
N ALA A 241 -0.50 -14.67 10.55
CA ALA A 241 0.28 -15.85 10.22
C ALA A 241 0.45 -15.94 8.70
N TRP A 242 1.52 -15.37 8.19
CA TRP A 242 1.95 -15.56 6.80
C TRP A 242 2.64 -16.92 6.67
N GLU A 243 2.16 -17.73 5.74
CA GLU A 243 2.66 -19.08 5.49
C GLU A 243 3.45 -19.11 4.18
N HIS A 244 4.65 -19.70 4.21
CA HIS A 244 5.45 -19.95 3.02
C HIS A 244 4.86 -21.14 2.25
N ALA A 245 4.04 -20.84 1.24
CA ALA A 245 3.19 -21.82 0.58
C ALA A 245 3.87 -22.54 -0.59
N TYR A 246 4.76 -21.85 -1.32
CA TYR A 246 5.39 -22.38 -2.53
C TYR A 246 6.68 -21.64 -2.85
N SER A 247 7.65 -22.33 -3.46
CA SER A 247 8.79 -21.68 -4.12
C SER A 247 9.17 -22.37 -5.42
N ASN A 248 9.74 -21.58 -6.31
CA ASN A 248 10.44 -22.07 -7.50
C ASN A 248 11.88 -21.56 -7.57
N SER A 249 12.75 -22.29 -8.26
CA SER A 249 14.08 -21.85 -8.69
C SER A 249 13.99 -20.90 -9.90
N GLU A 250 15.13 -20.33 -10.32
CA GLU A 250 15.22 -19.55 -11.57
C GLU A 250 14.90 -20.36 -12.83
N SER A 251 14.96 -21.69 -12.78
CA SER A 251 14.52 -22.57 -13.88
C SER A 251 13.03 -22.89 -13.84
N GLY A 252 12.28 -22.32 -12.88
CA GLY A 252 10.87 -22.62 -12.66
C GLY A 252 10.61 -23.97 -11.98
N THR A 253 11.66 -24.65 -11.51
CA THR A 253 11.54 -25.93 -10.82
C THR A 253 11.06 -25.69 -9.40
N THR A 254 10.09 -26.48 -8.93
CA THR A 254 9.58 -26.35 -7.57
C THR A 254 10.67 -26.69 -6.56
N THR A 255 10.91 -25.80 -5.60
CA THR A 255 11.91 -25.96 -4.53
C THR A 255 11.27 -26.09 -3.15
N HIS A 256 10.03 -25.64 -2.98
CA HIS A 256 9.26 -25.74 -1.73
C HIS A 256 7.76 -25.80 -2.02
N GLY A 257 7.02 -26.52 -1.17
CA GLY A 257 5.56 -26.60 -1.22
C GLY A 257 5.01 -27.20 -2.52
N SER A 258 3.77 -26.85 -2.87
CA SER A 258 3.15 -27.26 -4.12
C SER A 258 2.32 -26.15 -4.75
N LYS A 259 2.39 -26.05 -6.08
CA LYS A 259 1.61 -25.06 -6.85
C LYS A 259 0.10 -25.27 -6.67
N ALA A 260 -0.35 -26.54 -6.62
CA ALA A 260 -1.75 -26.88 -6.40
C ALA A 260 -2.27 -26.40 -5.03
N SER A 261 -1.47 -26.58 -3.97
CA SER A 261 -1.81 -26.08 -2.63
C SER A 261 -1.90 -24.56 -2.61
N LEU A 262 -0.92 -23.86 -3.20
CA LEU A 262 -0.98 -22.40 -3.32
C LEU A 262 -2.27 -21.95 -4.03
N ILE A 263 -2.61 -22.56 -5.16
CA ILE A 263 -3.85 -22.25 -5.91
C ILE A 263 -5.10 -22.49 -5.07
N GLN A 264 -5.13 -23.56 -4.26
CA GLN A 264 -6.24 -23.83 -3.35
C GLN A 264 -6.41 -22.71 -2.31
N GLU A 265 -5.31 -22.23 -1.72
CA GLU A 265 -5.31 -21.12 -0.77
C GLU A 265 -5.78 -19.81 -1.41
N VAL A 266 -5.34 -19.53 -2.64
CA VAL A 266 -5.84 -18.39 -3.44
C VAL A 266 -7.35 -18.49 -3.66
N ASN A 267 -7.83 -19.67 -4.05
CA ASN A 267 -9.27 -19.93 -4.27
C ASN A 267 -10.08 -19.80 -2.97
N ALA A 268 -9.48 -20.06 -1.81
CA ALA A 268 -10.10 -19.83 -0.51
C ALA A 268 -10.16 -18.33 -0.12
N GLY A 269 -9.62 -17.43 -0.95
CA GLY A 269 -9.66 -15.99 -0.72
C GLY A 269 -8.59 -15.48 0.26
N LYS A 270 -7.51 -16.27 0.47
CA LYS A 270 -6.31 -15.81 1.19
C LYS A 270 -5.59 -14.72 0.41
N LEU A 271 -4.94 -13.82 1.14
CA LEU A 271 -4.06 -12.81 0.57
C LEU A 271 -2.77 -13.46 0.08
N ILE A 272 -2.14 -12.88 -0.95
CA ILE A 272 -0.92 -13.43 -1.55
C ILE A 272 0.18 -12.38 -1.58
N ARG A 273 1.40 -12.84 -1.36
CA ARG A 273 2.64 -12.13 -1.66
C ARG A 273 3.58 -13.02 -2.43
N PHE A 274 4.54 -12.37 -3.05
CA PHE A 274 5.69 -13.05 -3.61
C PHE A 274 6.97 -12.27 -3.29
N ALA A 275 8.06 -13.02 -3.13
CA ALA A 275 9.39 -12.47 -2.92
C ALA A 275 10.29 -12.94 -4.05
N ILE A 276 10.88 -11.99 -4.76
CA ILE A 276 11.86 -12.26 -5.81
C ILE A 276 13.24 -12.27 -5.17
N ARG A 277 13.95 -13.39 -5.33
CA ARG A 277 15.35 -13.52 -4.93
C ARG A 277 16.23 -13.16 -6.11
N SER A 278 17.23 -12.35 -5.86
CA SER A 278 18.17 -11.95 -6.89
C SER A 278 19.56 -11.87 -6.29
N ALA A 279 20.55 -12.38 -7.02
CA ALA A 279 21.95 -12.16 -6.67
C ALA A 279 22.41 -10.85 -7.30
N ASN A 280 23.19 -10.04 -6.57
CA ASN A 280 23.90 -8.94 -7.19
C ASN A 280 25.14 -9.46 -7.97
N GLN A 281 25.81 -8.57 -8.71
CA GLN A 281 27.04 -8.91 -9.45
C GLN A 281 28.18 -9.44 -8.56
N GLN A 282 28.10 -9.18 -7.24
CA GLN A 282 29.06 -9.65 -6.24
C GLN A 282 28.62 -10.97 -5.56
N GLY A 283 27.53 -11.60 -6.01
CA GLY A 283 27.00 -12.84 -5.44
C GLY A 283 26.25 -12.70 -4.11
N ASN A 284 25.94 -11.48 -3.67
CA ASN A 284 25.11 -11.25 -2.50
C ASN A 284 23.63 -11.32 -2.86
N ASP A 285 22.91 -12.24 -2.23
CA ASP A 285 21.46 -12.37 -2.35
C ASP A 285 20.74 -11.17 -1.76
N TYR A 286 19.75 -10.66 -2.48
CA TYR A 286 18.76 -9.73 -1.97
C TYR A 286 17.36 -10.22 -2.30
N ILE A 287 16.42 -9.83 -1.46
CA ILE A 287 15.03 -10.26 -1.55
C ILE A 287 14.16 -9.01 -1.66
N SER A 288 13.36 -8.95 -2.71
CA SER A 288 12.34 -7.91 -2.89
C SER A 288 10.97 -8.54 -2.71
N ILE A 289 10.21 -8.06 -1.72
CA ILE A 289 8.91 -8.63 -1.36
C ILE A 289 7.81 -7.70 -1.83
N PHE A 290 6.82 -8.27 -2.53
CA PHE A 290 5.74 -7.54 -3.14
C PHE A 290 4.39 -8.04 -2.62
N ASN A 291 3.49 -7.08 -2.36
CA ASN A 291 2.07 -7.39 -2.27
C ASN A 291 1.53 -7.67 -3.67
N ALA A 292 0.81 -8.78 -3.83
CA ALA A 292 0.02 -9.00 -5.03
C ALA A 292 -1.20 -8.06 -5.00
N ASP A 293 -1.22 -7.08 -5.89
CA ASP A 293 -2.41 -6.23 -6.11
C ASP A 293 -3.53 -7.04 -6.76
N ARG A 294 -3.16 -8.06 -7.53
CA ARG A 294 -4.07 -9.00 -8.21
C ARG A 294 -3.40 -10.36 -8.39
N ALA A 295 -4.19 -11.41 -8.32
CA ALA A 295 -3.82 -12.76 -8.72
C ALA A 295 -4.71 -13.23 -9.87
N ASN A 296 -4.15 -13.93 -10.84
CA ASN A 296 -4.90 -14.61 -11.90
C ASN A 296 -4.49 -16.08 -11.96
N LEU A 297 -5.49 -16.96 -12.11
CA LEU A 297 -5.31 -18.39 -12.21
C LEU A 297 -5.50 -18.84 -13.67
N SER A 298 -4.51 -19.53 -14.21
CA SER A 298 -4.61 -20.26 -15.48
C SER A 298 -5.09 -21.68 -15.18
N GLN A 299 -6.34 -21.99 -15.52
CA GLN A 299 -6.89 -23.34 -15.33
C GLN A 299 -6.27 -24.37 -16.26
N VAL A 300 -5.79 -23.94 -17.44
CA VAL A 300 -5.21 -24.84 -18.44
C VAL A 300 -3.80 -25.27 -18.05
N GLU A 301 -3.01 -24.31 -17.55
CA GLU A 301 -1.59 -24.54 -17.22
C GLU A 301 -1.38 -24.84 -15.74
N ASN A 302 -2.47 -24.82 -14.95
CA ASN A 302 -2.45 -24.90 -13.49
C ASN A 302 -1.44 -23.92 -12.89
N ASP A 303 -1.45 -22.68 -13.38
CA ASP A 303 -0.47 -21.65 -13.05
C ASP A 303 -1.12 -20.46 -12.34
N LEU A 304 -0.38 -19.82 -11.44
CA LEU A 304 -0.76 -18.58 -10.79
C LEU A 304 0.17 -17.46 -11.28
N SER A 305 -0.43 -16.33 -11.67
CA SER A 305 0.29 -15.07 -11.85
C SER A 305 -0.16 -14.04 -10.82
N ALA A 306 0.78 -13.28 -10.27
CA ALA A 306 0.52 -12.16 -9.39
C ALA A 306 1.05 -10.87 -10.00
N HIS A 307 0.25 -9.82 -9.96
CA HIS A 307 0.59 -8.50 -10.47
C HIS A 307 0.86 -7.53 -9.30
N HIS A 308 1.93 -6.75 -9.43
CA HIS A 308 2.30 -5.67 -8.54
C HIS A 308 2.51 -4.38 -9.34
N THR A 309 1.85 -3.28 -8.96
CA THR A 309 1.73 -2.08 -9.81
C THR A 309 2.43 -0.84 -9.23
N ARG A 310 3.21 -0.95 -8.15
CA ARG A 310 3.55 0.22 -7.30
C ARG A 310 4.95 0.21 -6.71
N SER A 311 5.96 -0.12 -7.51
CA SER A 311 7.34 0.09 -7.08
C SER A 311 8.02 1.16 -7.92
N ILE A 312 8.94 1.86 -7.27
CA ILE A 312 9.81 2.85 -7.91
C ILE A 312 11.18 2.23 -8.01
N ARG A 313 11.88 2.56 -9.09
CA ARG A 313 13.26 2.10 -9.24
C ARG A 313 14.13 2.69 -8.15
N LEU A 314 14.63 1.78 -7.33
CA LEU A 314 15.70 2.04 -6.41
C LEU A 314 17.02 1.55 -7.02
N ARG A 315 18.10 2.21 -6.64
CA ARG A 315 19.49 1.95 -7.02
C ARG A 315 20.26 1.71 -5.74
N ARG A 316 21.30 0.88 -5.78
CA ARG A 316 22.23 0.81 -4.65
C ARG A 316 23.22 1.96 -4.69
N ASP A 317 23.56 2.47 -3.52
CA ASP A 317 24.66 3.38 -3.29
C ASP A 317 25.60 2.78 -2.23
N GLY A 318 26.60 2.03 -2.69
CA GLY A 318 27.45 1.22 -1.82
C GLY A 318 26.80 -0.10 -1.37
N LEU A 319 27.30 -0.66 -0.26
CA LEU A 319 26.93 -2.02 0.19
C LEU A 319 25.54 -2.10 0.83
N TYR A 320 25.15 -1.05 1.56
CA TYR A 320 23.97 -1.08 2.45
C TYR A 320 22.95 0.02 2.19
N ASN A 321 23.29 1.02 1.37
CA ASN A 321 22.31 2.06 1.04
C ASN A 321 21.60 1.72 -0.25
N VAL A 322 20.29 1.88 -0.19
CA VAL A 322 19.41 1.88 -1.33
C VAL A 322 18.93 3.31 -1.45
N VAL A 323 19.02 3.86 -2.65
CA VAL A 323 18.69 5.26 -2.97
C VAL A 323 17.77 5.28 -4.18
N PHE A 324 17.14 6.40 -4.45
CA PHE A 324 16.37 6.51 -5.69
C PHE A 324 17.27 6.54 -6.94
N GLY A 325 16.77 5.96 -8.03
CA GLY A 325 17.38 6.12 -9.35
C GLY A 325 17.40 7.58 -9.81
N SER A 326 18.26 7.90 -10.78
CA SER A 326 18.24 9.21 -11.46
C SER A 326 16.94 9.44 -12.24
N GLU A 327 16.29 8.34 -12.63
CA GLU A 327 14.97 8.34 -13.25
C GLU A 327 13.96 7.70 -12.32
N ILE A 328 12.82 8.36 -12.16
CA ILE A 328 11.69 7.79 -11.44
C ILE A 328 10.78 7.11 -12.46
N VAL A 329 10.63 5.80 -12.29
CA VAL A 329 9.76 4.97 -13.12
C VAL A 329 8.77 4.23 -12.25
N TRP A 330 7.54 4.12 -12.73
CA TRP A 330 6.59 3.12 -12.28
C TRP A 330 7.01 1.76 -12.81
N ASN A 331 7.17 0.81 -11.90
CA ASN A 331 7.39 -0.58 -12.24
C ASN A 331 6.09 -1.38 -12.06
N HIS A 332 5.68 -2.02 -13.16
CA HIS A 332 4.58 -2.96 -13.24
C HIS A 332 5.17 -4.36 -13.41
N MET A 333 4.93 -5.22 -12.43
CA MET A 333 5.57 -6.53 -12.37
C MET A 333 4.52 -7.64 -12.31
N ILE A 334 4.60 -8.59 -13.24
CA ILE A 334 3.84 -9.84 -13.19
C ILE A 334 4.82 -10.97 -12.89
N ALA A 335 4.65 -11.65 -11.77
CA ALA A 335 5.39 -12.85 -11.43
C ALA A 335 4.50 -14.07 -11.62
N THR A 336 5.04 -15.17 -12.14
CA THR A 336 4.32 -16.44 -12.32
C THR A 336 4.91 -17.54 -11.44
N THR A 337 4.13 -18.57 -11.14
CA THR A 337 4.63 -19.74 -10.42
C THR A 337 5.49 -20.66 -11.29
N THR A 338 5.81 -20.27 -12.53
CA THR A 338 6.88 -20.87 -13.34
C THR A 338 8.21 -20.12 -13.19
N GLY A 339 8.27 -19.09 -12.35
CA GLY A 339 9.48 -18.27 -12.13
C GLY A 339 9.68 -17.19 -13.18
N GLN A 340 8.79 -17.06 -14.16
CA GLN A 340 8.85 -15.98 -15.12
C GLN A 340 8.40 -14.67 -14.45
N VAL A 341 9.17 -13.61 -14.66
CA VAL A 341 8.85 -12.26 -14.23
C VAL A 341 8.82 -11.37 -15.46
N ASP A 342 7.68 -10.72 -15.67
CA ASP A 342 7.49 -9.67 -16.65
C ASP A 342 7.51 -8.31 -15.92
N ASP A 343 8.56 -7.52 -16.14
CA ASP A 343 8.77 -6.17 -15.58
C ASP A 343 8.63 -5.13 -16.71
N LYS A 344 7.58 -4.30 -16.59
CA LYS A 344 7.35 -3.17 -17.48
C LYS A 344 7.55 -1.85 -16.73
N ARG A 345 8.38 -1.00 -17.30
CA ARG A 345 8.75 0.30 -16.72
C ARG A 345 8.20 1.45 -17.51
N ARG A 346 7.67 2.44 -16.78
CA ARG A 346 7.15 3.67 -17.35
C ARG A 346 7.67 4.86 -16.56
N THR A 347 8.29 5.83 -17.24
CA THR A 347 8.68 7.08 -16.59
C THR A 347 7.46 7.72 -15.96
N VAL A 348 7.61 8.16 -14.72
CA VAL A 348 6.55 8.88 -14.03
C VAL A 348 6.26 10.17 -14.82
N GLY A 349 4.99 10.36 -15.21
CA GLY A 349 4.58 11.48 -16.07
C GLY A 349 4.82 11.30 -17.56
N GLY A 350 5.67 10.35 -17.97
CA GLY A 350 5.91 10.05 -19.38
C GLY A 350 4.80 9.22 -20.02
N GLN A 351 4.52 9.47 -21.30
CA GLN A 351 3.68 8.58 -22.12
C GLN A 351 4.43 7.36 -22.66
N GLN A 352 5.77 7.39 -22.66
CA GLN A 352 6.58 6.32 -23.23
C GLN A 352 6.92 5.26 -22.17
N SER A 353 6.67 3.99 -22.49
CA SER A 353 7.29 2.88 -21.78
C SER A 353 8.78 2.88 -22.11
N GLN A 354 9.63 2.89 -21.09
CA GLN A 354 11.08 2.92 -21.31
C GLN A 354 11.63 1.53 -21.63
N GLU A 355 11.20 0.52 -20.87
CA GLU A 355 11.77 -0.82 -20.93
C GLU A 355 10.69 -1.86 -20.60
N HIS A 356 10.73 -2.98 -21.32
CA HIS A 356 9.96 -4.18 -21.03
C HIS A 356 10.97 -5.33 -20.98
N ILE A 357 11.08 -5.96 -19.81
CA ILE A 357 12.06 -7.00 -19.57
C ILE A 357 11.33 -8.21 -19.04
N THR A 358 11.56 -9.35 -19.68
CA THR A 358 11.15 -10.65 -19.18
C THR A 358 12.38 -11.43 -18.76
N TYR A 359 12.36 -11.97 -17.55
CA TYR A 359 13.45 -12.78 -17.01
C TYR A 359 12.90 -13.87 -16.12
N ASN A 360 13.71 -14.89 -15.83
CA ASN A 360 13.33 -15.87 -14.82
C ASN A 360 14.02 -15.56 -13.49
N SER A 361 13.35 -15.88 -12.40
CA SER A 361 13.86 -15.66 -11.05
C SER A 361 13.37 -16.73 -10.08
N ALA A 362 14.10 -16.93 -8.99
CA ALA A 362 13.62 -17.72 -7.88
C ALA A 362 12.60 -16.89 -7.09
N ILE A 363 11.41 -17.46 -6.89
CA ILE A 363 10.28 -16.76 -6.28
C ILE A 363 9.75 -17.58 -5.12
N ASP A 364 9.61 -16.94 -3.96
CA ASP A 364 8.88 -17.48 -2.82
C ASP A 364 7.48 -16.87 -2.77
N TRP A 365 6.48 -17.69 -2.46
CA TRP A 365 5.07 -17.30 -2.42
C TRP A 365 4.53 -17.49 -1.01
N PHE A 366 3.86 -16.45 -0.51
CA PHE A 366 3.31 -16.43 0.84
C PHE A 366 1.81 -16.18 0.81
N VAL A 367 1.08 -16.84 1.71
CA VAL A 367 -0.37 -16.65 1.86
C VAL A 367 -0.76 -16.31 3.29
N SER A 368 -1.90 -15.63 3.46
CA SER A 368 -2.43 -15.25 4.78
C SER A 368 -3.95 -15.11 4.82
#